data_AF-A0A8B2I2L5-F1
#
_entry.id   AF-A0A8B2I2L5-F1
#
_cell.length_a   1.000
_cell.length_b   1.000
_cell.length_c   1.000
_cell.angle_alpha   90.00
_cell.angle_beta   90.00
_cell.angle_gamma   90.00
#
_symmetry.space_group_name_H-M   'P 1'
#
loop_
_entity.id
_entity.type
_entity.pdbx_description
1 polymer ?
#
loop_
_entity_poly.entity_id
_entity_poly.type
_entity_poly.pdbx_seq_one_letter_code
_entity_poly.pdbx_strand_id
1 'polypeptide(L)'
;MVSIPHVLSGISIILLTIYGVDVIVGGGGAGEGFLPFDAMTRGIGFGFPPIILSFIAFFMSRNPPYKGLGIMLIITGILIIIGGAISMSSAGESENTARMAGEGGGLIAVGAIIAALGGIKIKKSLSN
;
A
#
# COMPACT_ATOMS: atom_id res chain seq x y z
N MET A 1 -19.55 5.44 -13.47
CA MET A 1 -18.87 6.76 -13.51
C MET A 1 -17.62 6.69 -12.67
N VAL A 2 -16.49 7.21 -13.14
CA VAL A 2 -15.29 7.41 -12.30
C VAL A 2 -15.53 8.64 -11.43
N SER A 3 -15.11 8.61 -10.17
CA SER A 3 -15.21 9.72 -9.21
C SER A 3 -13.86 9.95 -8.53
N ILE A 4 -13.64 11.12 -7.92
CA ILE A 4 -12.36 11.52 -7.32
C ILE A 4 -11.74 10.42 -6.43
N PRO A 5 -12.48 9.72 -5.55
CA PRO A 5 -11.94 8.59 -4.78
C PRO A 5 -11.32 7.46 -5.64
N HIS A 6 -11.89 7.14 -6.80
CA HIS A 6 -11.33 6.14 -7.71
C HIS A 6 -10.03 6.62 -8.35
N VAL A 7 -9.92 7.92 -8.66
CA VAL A 7 -8.67 8.52 -9.17
C VAL A 7 -7.58 8.46 -8.10
N LEU A 8 -7.89 8.87 -6.87
CA LEU A 8 -6.97 8.80 -5.73
C LEU A 8 -6.49 7.36 -5.47
N SER A 9 -7.41 6.39 -5.41
CA SER A 9 -7.05 4.98 -5.21
C SER A 9 -6.33 4.36 -6.40
N GLY A 10 -6.53 4.86 -7.63
CA GLY A 10 -5.77 4.46 -8.81
C GLY A 10 -4.33 4.96 -8.74
N ILE A 11 -4.13 6.21 -8.32
CA ILE A 11 -2.81 6.79 -8.06
C ILE A 11 -2.09 6.01 -6.94
N SER A 12 -2.79 5.64 -5.85
CA SER A 12 -2.23 4.76 -4.81
C SER A 12 -1.67 3.46 -5.38
N ILE A 13 -2.44 2.77 -6.23
CA ILE A 13 -2.01 1.49 -6.82
C ILE A 13 -0.81 1.70 -7.76
N ILE A 14 -0.84 2.71 -8.63
CA ILE A 14 0.26 3.00 -9.56
C ILE A 14 1.58 3.30 -8.82
N LEU A 15 1.54 4.22 -7.84
CA LEU A 15 2.72 4.56 -7.03
C LEU A 15 3.26 3.34 -6.26
N LEU A 16 2.37 2.54 -5.67
CA LEU A 16 2.73 1.35 -4.90
C LEU A 16 3.25 0.21 -5.80
N THR A 17 2.76 0.09 -7.03
CA THR A 17 3.31 -0.86 -8.02
C THR A 17 4.69 -0.43 -8.50
N ILE A 18 4.89 0.86 -8.78
CA ILE A 18 6.22 1.41 -9.12
C ILE A 18 7.21 1.12 -7.99
N TYR A 19 6.85 1.46 -6.75
CA TYR A 19 7.65 1.17 -5.55
C TYR A 19 7.91 -0.32 -5.33
N GLY A 20 6.89 -1.17 -5.47
CA GLY A 20 7.01 -2.61 -5.27
C GLY A 20 7.97 -3.26 -6.28
N VAL A 21 7.89 -2.87 -7.56
CA VAL A 21 8.82 -3.34 -8.59
C VAL A 21 10.23 -2.79 -8.34
N ASP A 22 10.36 -1.52 -7.94
CA ASP A 22 11.65 -0.88 -7.67
C ASP A 22 12.38 -1.51 -6.46
N VAL A 23 11.65 -1.87 -5.41
CA VAL A 23 12.17 -2.63 -4.25
C VAL A 23 12.57 -4.06 -4.64
N ILE A 24 11.81 -4.73 -5.51
CA ILE A 24 12.15 -6.08 -6.01
C ILE A 24 13.41 -6.04 -6.88
N VAL A 25 13.54 -5.05 -7.78
CA VAL A 25 14.74 -4.83 -8.60
C VAL A 25 15.94 -4.46 -7.72
N GLY A 26 15.75 -3.62 -6.71
CA GLY A 26 16.74 -3.26 -5.69
C GLY A 26 16.98 -4.35 -4.61
N GLY A 27 16.81 -5.63 -4.94
CA GLY A 27 17.15 -6.75 -4.06
C GLY A 27 16.42 -6.75 -2.71
N GLY A 28 15.10 -6.50 -2.70
CA GLY A 28 14.31 -6.45 -1.47
C GLY A 28 14.53 -5.17 -0.64
N GLY A 29 15.10 -4.13 -1.25
CA GLY A 29 15.39 -2.83 -0.63
C GLY A 29 16.80 -2.69 -0.04
N ALA A 30 17.66 -3.70 -0.21
CA ALA A 30 19.06 -3.65 0.22
C ALA A 30 20.01 -3.02 -0.81
N GLY A 31 19.62 -2.97 -2.09
CA GLY A 31 20.39 -2.37 -3.19
C GLY A 31 19.67 -1.22 -3.88
N GLU A 32 20.31 -0.65 -4.91
CA GLU A 32 19.71 0.40 -5.73
C GLU A 32 18.66 -0.19 -6.68
N GLY A 33 17.38 0.14 -6.44
CA GLY A 33 16.31 -0.05 -7.44
C GLY A 33 16.38 0.99 -8.55
N PHE A 34 15.58 0.84 -9.62
CA PHE A 34 15.65 1.68 -10.82
C PHE A 34 15.30 3.16 -10.59
N LEU A 35 14.55 3.49 -9.54
CA LEU A 35 14.37 4.89 -9.11
C LEU A 35 15.69 5.46 -8.53
N PRO A 36 16.18 6.63 -9.01
CA PRO A 36 17.49 7.20 -8.64
C PRO A 36 17.44 7.95 -7.29
N PHE A 37 17.04 7.27 -6.22
CA PHE A 37 16.94 7.78 -4.85
C PHE A 37 17.46 6.73 -3.86
N ASP A 38 17.80 7.11 -2.63
CA ASP A 38 18.13 6.12 -1.59
C ASP A 38 16.89 5.31 -1.15
N ALA A 39 17.12 4.22 -0.40
CA ALA A 39 16.07 3.29 0.06
C ALA A 39 15.00 3.95 0.96
N MET A 40 15.37 4.96 1.76
CA MET A 40 14.45 5.67 2.65
C MET A 40 13.61 6.69 1.87
N THR A 41 14.23 7.46 0.96
CA THR A 41 13.54 8.43 0.11
C THR A 41 12.54 7.76 -0.83
N ARG A 42 12.86 6.60 -1.44
CA ARG A 42 11.88 5.85 -2.25
C ARG A 42 10.69 5.34 -1.40
N GLY A 43 10.94 4.87 -0.17
CA GLY A 43 9.89 4.44 0.77
C GLY A 43 8.95 5.57 1.18
N ILE A 44 9.51 6.73 1.55
CA ILE A 44 8.74 7.92 1.96
C ILE A 44 8.03 8.57 0.75
N GLY A 45 8.65 8.57 -0.43
CA GLY A 45 8.12 9.21 -1.63
C GLY A 45 7.07 8.40 -2.40
N PHE A 46 7.20 7.07 -2.43
CA PHE A 46 6.33 6.19 -3.24
C PHE A 46 5.60 5.11 -2.43
N GLY A 47 6.14 4.64 -1.31
CA GLY A 47 5.50 3.64 -0.44
C GLY A 47 4.47 4.23 0.53
N PHE A 48 4.78 5.37 1.15
CA PHE A 48 3.93 5.99 2.17
C PHE A 48 2.69 6.74 1.62
N PRO A 49 2.75 7.53 0.52
CA PRO A 49 1.57 8.27 0.04
C PRO A 49 0.38 7.39 -0.38
N PRO A 50 0.55 6.20 -1.00
CA PRO A 50 -0.54 5.25 -1.24
C PRO A 50 -1.38 4.91 0.01
N ILE A 51 -0.76 4.86 1.19
CA ILE A 51 -1.45 4.59 2.46
C ILE A 51 -2.42 5.74 2.75
N ILE A 52 -1.90 6.98 2.80
CA ILE A 52 -2.69 8.19 3.06
C ILE A 52 -3.81 8.35 2.02
N LEU A 53 -3.48 8.26 0.73
CA LEU A 53 -4.43 8.38 -0.38
C LEU A 53 -5.55 7.34 -0.30
N SER A 54 -5.27 6.13 0.18
CA SER A 54 -6.28 5.07 0.37
C SER A 54 -7.23 5.37 1.52
N PHE A 55 -6.74 5.89 2.66
CA PHE A 55 -7.60 6.37 3.74
C PHE A 55 -8.47 7.54 3.29
N ILE A 56 -7.90 8.53 2.59
CA ILE A 56 -8.64 9.67 2.04
C ILE A 56 -9.73 9.18 1.07
N ALA A 57 -9.40 8.29 0.13
CA ALA A 57 -10.36 7.73 -0.82
C ALA A 57 -11.50 6.97 -0.11
N PHE A 58 -11.21 6.20 0.94
CA PHE A 58 -12.22 5.51 1.73
C PHE A 58 -13.19 6.49 2.42
N PHE A 59 -12.68 7.51 3.13
CA PHE A 59 -13.52 8.45 3.87
C PHE A 59 -14.29 9.42 2.96
N MET A 60 -13.65 9.95 1.91
CA MET A 60 -14.27 10.83 0.91
C MET A 60 -15.45 10.15 0.18
N SER A 61 -15.45 8.82 0.10
CA SER A 61 -16.48 8.04 -0.56
C SER A 61 -17.51 7.41 0.39
N ARG A 62 -17.72 7.99 1.58
CA ARG A 62 -18.75 7.54 2.53
C ARG A 62 -20.15 7.50 1.90
N ASN A 63 -20.53 8.56 1.18
CA ASN A 63 -21.79 8.67 0.44
C ASN A 63 -21.51 9.21 -0.98
N PRO A 64 -21.94 8.54 -2.06
CA PRO A 64 -22.47 7.19 -2.12
C PRO A 64 -21.35 6.12 -2.02
N PRO A 65 -21.63 4.91 -1.48
CA PRO A 65 -20.65 3.83 -1.42
C PRO A 65 -20.51 3.14 -2.79
N TYR A 66 -19.32 3.22 -3.40
CA TYR A 66 -18.98 2.52 -4.65
C TYR A 66 -18.37 1.13 -4.42
N LYS A 67 -18.88 0.09 -5.11
CA LYS A 67 -18.33 -1.29 -5.11
C LYS A 67 -16.88 -1.33 -5.63
N GLY A 68 -16.64 -0.72 -6.80
CA GLY A 68 -15.34 -0.74 -7.48
C GLY A 68 -14.20 -0.24 -6.61
N LEU A 69 -14.38 0.91 -5.94
CA LEU A 69 -13.41 1.43 -4.99
C LEU A 69 -13.09 0.46 -3.83
N GLY A 70 -14.09 -0.31 -3.36
CA GLY A 70 -13.86 -1.33 -2.33
C GLY A 70 -12.89 -2.42 -2.78
N ILE A 71 -12.97 -2.82 -4.05
CA ILE A 71 -12.02 -3.77 -4.67
C ILE A 71 -10.63 -3.13 -4.80
N MET A 72 -10.55 -1.87 -5.23
CA MET A 72 -9.28 -1.14 -5.34
C MET A 72 -8.57 -1.03 -3.99
N LEU A 73 -9.30 -0.75 -2.91
CA LEU A 73 -8.75 -0.73 -1.54
C LEU A 73 -8.26 -2.12 -1.08
N ILE A 74 -8.96 -3.21 -1.43
CA ILE A 74 -8.47 -4.57 -1.16
C ILE A 74 -7.15 -4.83 -1.91
N ILE A 75 -7.05 -4.45 -3.19
CA ILE A 75 -5.82 -4.58 -3.99
C ILE A 75 -4.67 -3.78 -3.35
N THR A 76 -4.89 -2.52 -2.96
CA THR A 76 -3.85 -1.73 -2.29
C THR A 76 -3.44 -2.36 -0.96
N GLY A 77 -4.39 -2.83 -0.15
CA GLY A 77 -4.11 -3.51 1.12
C GLY A 77 -3.24 -4.76 0.94
N ILE A 78 -3.53 -5.59 -0.07
CA ILE A 78 -2.73 -6.77 -0.42
C ILE A 78 -1.31 -6.37 -0.86
N LEU A 79 -1.18 -5.35 -1.70
CA LEU A 79 0.14 -4.86 -2.16
C LEU A 79 0.98 -4.33 -0.98
N ILE A 80 0.38 -3.65 -0.01
CA ILE A 80 1.06 -3.19 1.22
C ILE A 80 1.50 -4.40 2.08
N ILE A 81 0.66 -5.42 2.23
CA ILE A 81 1.01 -6.67 2.95
C ILE A 81 2.20 -7.36 2.29
N ILE A 82 2.23 -7.45 0.95
CA ILE A 82 3.35 -8.02 0.19
C ILE A 82 4.64 -7.21 0.42
N GLY A 83 4.58 -5.88 0.33
CA GLY A 83 5.73 -5.02 0.63
C GLY A 83 6.26 -5.18 2.07
N GLY A 84 5.36 -5.29 3.04
CA GLY A 84 5.71 -5.57 4.44
C GLY A 84 6.35 -6.94 4.62
N ALA A 85 5.83 -7.98 3.96
CA ALA A 85 6.40 -9.32 3.99
C ALA A 85 7.80 -9.39 3.34
N ILE A 86 8.02 -8.69 2.22
CA ILE A 86 9.34 -8.55 1.60
C ILE A 86 10.32 -7.88 2.57
N SER A 87 9.91 -6.78 3.21
CA SER A 87 10.74 -6.07 4.21
C SER A 87 11.06 -6.91 5.44
N MET A 88 10.14 -7.78 5.89
CA MET A 88 10.43 -8.76 6.94
C MET A 88 11.39 -9.87 6.48
N SER A 89 11.36 -10.25 5.19
CA SER A 89 12.26 -11.28 4.66
C SER A 89 13.71 -10.78 4.50
N SER A 90 13.91 -9.54 4.04
CA SER A 90 15.25 -8.92 3.95
C SER A 90 15.82 -8.49 5.30
N ALA A 91 15.00 -8.42 6.36
CA ALA A 91 15.45 -8.10 7.71
C ALA A 91 16.55 -9.05 8.23
N GLY A 92 16.52 -10.32 7.82
CA GLY A 92 17.48 -11.35 8.23
C GLY A 92 18.90 -11.18 7.65
N GLU A 93 19.06 -10.36 6.61
CA GLU A 93 20.35 -10.07 5.96
C GLU A 93 20.96 -8.75 6.43
N SER A 94 20.29 -8.01 7.33
CA SER A 94 20.74 -6.71 7.85
C SER A 94 21.12 -6.75 9.32
N GLU A 95 22.09 -5.92 9.72
CA GLU A 95 22.43 -5.64 11.12
C GLU A 95 21.27 -5.03 11.95
N ASN A 96 20.17 -4.65 11.27
CA ASN A 96 19.00 -3.97 11.85
C ASN A 96 17.72 -4.83 11.82
N THR A 97 17.85 -6.16 11.92
CA THR A 97 16.72 -7.12 11.85
C THR A 97 15.50 -6.72 12.67
N ALA A 98 15.69 -6.29 13.93
CA ALA A 98 14.59 -5.90 14.82
C ALA A 98 13.81 -4.67 14.31
N ARG A 99 14.50 -3.70 13.69
CA ARG A 99 13.87 -2.50 13.11
C ARG A 99 13.07 -2.86 11.85
N MET A 100 13.69 -3.61 10.92
CA MET A 100 13.03 -4.00 9.67
C MET A 100 11.85 -4.97 9.90
N ALA A 101 11.94 -5.86 10.89
CA ALA A 101 10.81 -6.69 11.31
C ALA A 101 9.65 -5.85 11.87
N GLY A 102 9.94 -4.79 12.64
CA GLY A 102 8.93 -3.84 13.14
C GLY A 102 8.28 -3.02 12.02
N GLU A 103 9.07 -2.52 11.08
CA GLU A 103 8.59 -1.76 9.91
C GLU A 103 7.72 -2.63 8.99
N GLY A 104 8.20 -3.82 8.62
CA GLY A 104 7.45 -4.77 7.80
C GLY A 104 6.17 -5.28 8.47
N GLY A 105 6.22 -5.57 9.77
CA GLY A 105 5.04 -5.93 10.57
C GLY A 105 4.01 -4.80 10.66
N GLY A 106 4.47 -3.55 10.80
CA GLY A 106 3.64 -2.35 10.74
C GLY A 106 2.94 -2.18 9.39
N LEU A 107 3.66 -2.40 8.28
CA LEU A 107 3.09 -2.39 6.93
C LEU A 107 2.01 -3.49 6.77
N ILE A 108 2.26 -4.73 7.22
CA ILE A 108 1.26 -5.80 7.18
C ILE A 108 -0.01 -5.42 7.94
N ALA A 109 0.11 -4.83 9.13
CA ALA A 109 -1.04 -4.37 9.91
C ALA A 109 -1.83 -3.26 9.20
N VAL A 110 -1.15 -2.27 8.60
CA VAL A 110 -1.77 -1.17 7.85
C VAL A 110 -2.45 -1.68 6.57
N GLY A 111 -1.81 -2.60 5.84
CA GLY A 111 -2.38 -3.22 4.65
C GLY A 111 -3.62 -4.06 4.96
N ALA A 112 -3.61 -4.81 6.08
CA ALA A 112 -4.78 -5.55 6.56
C ALA A 112 -5.94 -4.61 6.94
N ILE A 113 -5.66 -3.47 7.59
CA ILE A 113 -6.67 -2.43 7.86
C ILE A 113 -7.27 -1.89 6.55
N ILE A 114 -6.45 -1.53 5.56
CA ILE A 114 -6.91 -0.99 4.28
C ILE A 114 -7.75 -2.03 3.50
N ALA A 115 -7.35 -3.31 3.51
CA ALA A 115 -8.14 -4.39 2.93
C ALA A 115 -9.49 -4.59 3.64
N ALA A 116 -9.51 -4.55 4.98
CA ALA A 116 -10.75 -4.63 5.76
C ALA A 116 -11.69 -3.44 5.49
N LEU A 117 -11.15 -2.22 5.34
CA LEU A 117 -11.92 -1.04 4.92
C LEU A 117 -12.50 -1.24 3.51
N GLY A 118 -11.75 -1.82 2.58
CA GLY A 118 -12.25 -2.21 1.26
C GLY A 118 -13.41 -3.20 1.32
N GLY A 119 -13.30 -4.25 2.14
CA GLY A 119 -14.38 -5.22 2.40
C GLY A 119 -15.64 -4.58 3.01
N ILE A 120 -15.47 -3.68 3.99
CA ILE A 120 -16.56 -2.87 4.56
C ILE A 120 -17.22 -2.00 3.48
N LYS A 121 -16.43 -1.44 2.55
CA LYS A 121 -16.93 -0.64 1.42
C LYS A 121 -17.84 -1.46 0.51
N ILE A 122 -17.42 -2.67 0.15
CA ILE A 122 -18.22 -3.60 -0.69
C ILE A 122 -19.52 -3.97 0.04
N LYS A 123 -19.45 -4.38 1.31
CA LYS A 123 -20.64 -4.76 2.10
C LYS A 123 -21.66 -3.61 2.19
N LYS A 124 -21.22 -2.37 2.44
CA LYS A 124 -22.12 -1.20 2.47
C LYS A 124 -22.73 -0.88 1.10
N SER A 125 -21.97 -1.10 0.02
CA SER A 125 -22.45 -0.92 -1.36
C SER A 125 -23.34 -2.07 -1.86
N LEU A 126 -23.60 -3.09 -1.04
CA LEU A 126 -24.59 -4.17 -1.28
C LEU A 126 -25.84 -4.03 -0.41
N SER A 127 -25.87 -3.05 0.50
CA SER A 127 -26.96 -2.82 1.47
C SER A 127 -27.72 -1.50 1.22
N ASN A 128 -27.34 -0.79 0.16
CA ASN A 128 -27.96 0.40 -0.42
C ASN A 128 -28.18 0.13 -1.91
#